data_AF-A0A1F4XD91-F1
#
_entry.id   AF-A0A1F4XD91-F1
#
_cell.length_a   1.000
_cell.length_b   1.000
_cell.length_c   1.000
_cell.angle_alpha   90.00
_cell.angle_beta   90.00
_cell.angle_gamma   90.00
#
_symmetry.space_group_name_H-M   'P 1'
#
loop_
_entity.id
_entity.type
_entity.pdbx_description
1 polymer ?
#
loop_
_entity_poly.entity_id
_entity_poly.type
_entity_poly.pdbx_seq_one_letter_code
_entity_poly.pdbx_strand_id
1 'polypeptide(L)'
;MKLWVFLKTSKEARLFLALLGLGVALYILGGAVGDKTDVCKNAGGNWLKKYYECENINLIKCTEINGLYSFCASPCRHYKEESIADKCEFKCTQVCEFIRFSRK
;
A
#
# COMPACT_ATOMS: atom_id res chain seq x y z
N MET A 1 -21.38 22.51 18.66
CA MET A 1 -22.62 21.83 19.08
C MET A 1 -23.70 21.77 17.98
N LYS A 2 -23.97 22.85 17.22
CA LYS A 2 -25.02 22.85 16.16
C LYS A 2 -24.76 21.90 14.98
N LEU A 3 -23.51 21.72 14.55
CA LEU A 3 -23.15 20.85 13.42
C LEU A 3 -23.47 19.37 13.69
N TRP A 4 -23.16 18.89 14.89
CA TRP A 4 -23.41 17.50 15.30
C TRP A 4 -24.90 17.17 15.41
N VAL A 5 -25.71 18.14 15.86
CA VAL A 5 -27.18 18.02 15.89
C VAL A 5 -27.75 18.03 14.46
N PHE A 6 -27.24 18.89 13.58
CA PHE A 6 -27.66 18.96 12.17
C PHE A 6 -27.34 17.66 11.40
N LEU A 7 -26.15 17.10 11.60
CA LEU A 7 -25.76 15.77 11.09
C LEU A 7 -26.67 14.65 11.61
N LYS A 8 -27.18 14.77 12.84
CA LYS A 8 -28.04 13.75 13.45
C LYS A 8 -29.51 13.87 13.04
N THR A 9 -29.94 15.02 12.54
CA THR A 9 -31.35 15.26 12.19
C THR A 9 -31.59 15.17 10.69
N SER A 10 -30.63 15.57 9.85
CA SER A 10 -30.80 15.57 8.38
C SER A 10 -30.34 14.25 7.75
N LYS A 11 -31.26 13.50 7.14
CA LYS A 11 -30.95 12.29 6.36
C LYS A 11 -30.08 12.60 5.14
N GLU A 12 -30.30 13.74 4.49
CA GLU A 12 -29.53 14.15 3.31
C GLU A 12 -28.09 14.48 3.68
N ALA A 13 -27.87 15.21 4.78
CA ALA A 13 -26.51 15.52 5.25
C ALA A 13 -25.70 14.25 5.55
N ARG A 14 -26.34 13.22 6.12
CA ARG A 14 -25.73 11.91 6.35
C ARG A 14 -25.39 11.19 5.04
N LEU A 15 -26.30 11.25 4.07
CA LEU A 15 -26.08 10.63 2.77
C LEU A 15 -24.91 11.29 2.04
N PHE A 16 -24.84 12.62 2.01
CA PHE A 16 -23.72 13.35 1.43
C PHE A 16 -22.39 13.03 2.10
N LEU A 17 -22.36 12.95 3.44
CA LEU A 17 -21.16 12.56 4.17
C LEU A 17 -20.74 11.11 3.90
N ALA A 18 -21.70 10.20 3.78
CA ALA A 18 -21.43 8.81 3.43
C ALA A 18 -20.84 8.69 2.03
N LEU A 19 -21.38 9.43 1.05
CA LEU A 19 -20.87 9.48 -0.33
C LEU A 19 -19.47 10.09 -0.39
N LEU A 20 -19.22 11.18 0.35
CA LEU A 20 -17.88 11.76 0.47
C LEU A 20 -16.89 10.78 1.08
N GLY A 21 -17.26 10.12 2.18
CA GLY A 21 -16.43 9.11 2.82
C GLY A 21 -16.12 7.93 1.88
N LEU A 22 -17.13 7.46 1.15
CA LEU A 22 -16.97 6.41 0.13
C LEU A 22 -16.03 6.86 -1.00
N GLY A 23 -16.18 8.10 -1.49
CA GLY A 23 -15.33 8.66 -2.53
C GLY A 23 -13.86 8.76 -2.11
N VAL A 24 -13.60 9.21 -0.87
CA VAL A 24 -12.24 9.24 -0.29
C VAL A 24 -11.69 7.82 -0.16
N ALA A 25 -12.48 6.87 0.34
CA ALA A 25 -12.04 5.48 0.46
C ALA A 25 -11.69 4.87 -0.91
N LEU A 26 -12.51 5.10 -1.93
CA LEU A 26 -12.27 4.62 -3.28
C LEU A 26 -11.04 5.28 -3.92
N TYR A 27 -10.81 6.57 -3.69
CA TYR A 27 -9.63 7.28 -4.17
C TYR A 27 -8.33 6.69 -3.57
N ILE A 28 -8.30 6.48 -2.25
CA ILE A 28 -7.16 5.88 -1.55
C ILE A 28 -6.91 4.45 -2.05
N LEU A 29 -7.98 3.64 -2.17
CA LEU A 29 -7.88 2.26 -2.66
C LEU A 29 -7.41 2.18 -4.11
N GLY A 30 -7.85 3.11 -4.97
CA GLY A 30 -7.39 3.19 -6.35
C GLY A 30 -5.90 3.51 -6.45
N GLY A 31 -5.39 4.39 -5.58
CA GLY A 31 -3.97 4.74 -5.50
C GLY A 31 -3.08 3.59 -5.06
N ALA A 32 -3.57 2.67 -4.22
CA ALA A 32 -2.80 1.53 -3.70
C ALA A 32 -2.71 0.33 -4.66
N VAL A 33 -3.36 0.39 -5.83
CA VAL A 33 -3.56 -0.75 -6.74
C VAL A 33 -2.97 -0.46 -8.11
N GLY A 34 -2.44 -1.49 -8.79
CA GLY A 34 -1.93 -1.41 -10.15
C GLY A 34 -0.43 -1.67 -10.27
N ASP A 35 0.09 -1.59 -11.49
CA ASP A 35 1.53 -1.73 -11.76
C ASP A 35 2.25 -0.44 -11.32
N LYS A 36 3.17 -0.57 -10.36
CA LYS A 36 3.96 0.55 -9.83
C LYS A 36 5.38 0.59 -10.38
N THR A 37 5.65 -0.11 -11.49
CA THR A 37 6.99 -0.18 -12.10
C THR A 37 7.66 1.18 -12.21
N ASP A 38 7.03 2.13 -12.89
CA ASP A 38 7.66 3.43 -13.17
C ASP A 38 7.78 4.28 -11.91
N VAL A 39 6.76 4.25 -11.06
CA VAL A 39 6.73 4.99 -9.79
C VAL A 39 7.83 4.50 -8.84
N CYS A 40 7.99 3.18 -8.71
CA CYS A 40 9.04 2.55 -7.91
C CYS A 40 10.43 2.89 -8.46
N LYS A 41 10.63 2.79 -9.78
CA LYS A 41 11.91 3.12 -10.44
C LYS A 41 12.28 4.59 -10.27
N ASN A 42 11.31 5.50 -10.42
CA ASN A 42 11.50 6.93 -10.22
C ASN A 42 11.83 7.28 -8.76
N ALA A 43 11.31 6.50 -7.81
CA ALA A 43 11.70 6.57 -6.41
C ALA A 43 13.10 6.00 -6.12
N GLY A 44 13.77 5.38 -7.10
CA GLY A 44 15.08 4.75 -6.96
C GLY A 44 15.03 3.32 -6.41
N GLY A 45 13.86 2.69 -6.42
CA GLY A 45 13.65 1.33 -5.93
C GLY A 45 13.73 0.25 -6.99
N ASN A 46 13.66 -1.00 -6.53
CA ASN A 46 13.55 -2.18 -7.38
C ASN A 46 12.12 -2.76 -7.35
N TRP A 47 11.46 -2.79 -8.50
CA TRP A 47 10.07 -3.27 -8.58
C TRP A 47 9.98 -4.79 -8.75
N LEU A 48 9.41 -5.46 -7.76
CA LEU A 48 9.12 -6.88 -7.75
C LEU A 48 7.66 -7.13 -8.17
N LYS A 49 7.41 -7.12 -9.48
CA LYS A 49 6.05 -7.22 -10.07
C LYS A 49 5.23 -8.42 -9.58
N LYS A 50 5.85 -9.58 -9.35
CA LYS A 50 5.15 -10.79 -8.86
C LYS A 50 4.54 -10.59 -7.47
N TYR A 51 5.21 -9.80 -6.64
CA TYR A 51 4.88 -9.60 -5.23
C TYR A 51 4.20 -8.25 -4.97
N TYR A 52 4.14 -7.36 -5.96
CA TYR A 52 3.65 -5.99 -5.80
C TYR A 52 4.43 -5.25 -4.71
N GLU A 53 5.76 -5.36 -4.79
CA GLU A 53 6.68 -4.78 -3.83
C GLU A 53 7.71 -3.91 -4.52
N CYS A 54 8.06 -2.79 -3.90
CA CYS A 54 9.18 -1.94 -4.30
C CYS A 54 10.25 -1.99 -3.20
N GLU A 55 11.42 -2.52 -3.52
CA GLU A 55 12.53 -2.61 -2.56
C GLU A 55 13.43 -1.37 -2.62
N ASN A 56 14.19 -1.14 -1.55
CA ASN A 56 15.24 -0.14 -1.45
C ASN A 56 14.75 1.31 -1.59
N ILE A 57 13.54 1.59 -1.10
CA ILE A 57 13.03 2.95 -0.93
C ILE A 57 12.73 3.21 0.55
N ASN A 58 12.86 4.48 0.98
CA ASN A 58 12.60 4.88 2.36
C ASN A 58 11.09 5.07 2.64
N LEU A 59 10.76 5.26 3.92
CA LEU A 59 9.39 5.51 4.38
C LEU A 59 8.69 6.64 3.62
N ILE A 60 9.36 7.78 3.45
CA ILE A 60 8.78 8.98 2.82
C ILE A 60 8.34 8.64 1.40
N LYS A 61 9.27 8.11 0.59
CA LYS A 61 8.99 7.70 -0.80
C LYS A 61 7.91 6.64 -0.87
N CYS A 62 7.89 5.68 0.04
CA CYS A 62 6.87 4.63 0.07
C CYS A 62 5.47 5.20 0.36
N THR A 63 5.36 6.15 1.29
CA THR A 63 4.09 6.82 1.60
C THR A 63 3.62 7.73 0.48
N GLU A 64 4.52 8.45 -0.19
CA GLU A 64 4.20 9.30 -1.34
C GLU A 64 3.58 8.52 -2.51
N ILE A 65 3.95 7.25 -2.65
CA ILE A 65 3.47 6.39 -3.73
C ILE A 65 2.30 5.50 -3.32
N ASN A 66 1.72 5.74 -2.13
CA ASN A 66 0.58 5.01 -1.54
C ASN A 66 0.87 3.54 -1.24
N GLY A 67 2.09 3.21 -0.83
CA GLY A 67 2.44 1.86 -0.38
C GLY A 67 2.53 1.74 1.15
N LEU A 68 2.63 0.50 1.62
CA LEU A 68 2.81 0.14 3.02
C LEU A 68 4.29 -0.15 3.29
N TYR A 69 4.91 0.67 4.14
CA TYR A 69 6.34 0.57 4.40
C TYR A 69 6.67 -0.52 5.43
N SER A 70 7.53 -1.45 5.02
CA SER A 70 8.20 -2.41 5.88
C SER A 70 9.67 -2.03 6.02
N PHE A 71 10.05 -1.58 7.22
CA PHE A 71 11.43 -1.13 7.50
C PHE A 71 12.44 -2.29 7.54
N CYS A 72 11.97 -3.51 7.80
CA CYS A 72 12.79 -4.71 7.86
C CYS A 72 11.96 -5.91 7.41
N ALA A 73 11.86 -6.09 6.09
CA ALA A 73 11.38 -7.33 5.51
C ALA A 73 12.54 -8.32 5.35
N SER A 74 12.24 -9.60 5.54
CA SER A 74 13.23 -10.65 5.26
C SER A 74 13.51 -10.72 3.76
N PRO A 75 14.77 -10.80 3.30
CA PRO A 75 15.11 -11.09 1.91
C PRO A 75 14.62 -12.49 1.49
N CYS A 76 14.29 -13.35 2.47
CA CYS A 76 13.78 -14.70 2.23
C CYS A 76 12.24 -14.76 2.11
N ARG A 77 11.52 -13.65 2.27
CA ARG A 77 10.05 -13.64 2.44
C ARG A 77 9.27 -14.25 1.26
N HIS A 78 9.90 -14.40 0.11
CA HIS A 78 9.32 -15.02 -1.08
C HIS A 78 9.79 -16.45 -1.33
N TYR A 79 10.69 -16.99 -0.51
CA TYR A 79 11.18 -18.36 -0.64
C TYR A 79 10.16 -19.32 -0.05
N LYS A 80 9.48 -20.08 -0.92
CA LYS A 80 8.60 -21.18 -0.54
C LYS A 80 8.89 -22.49 -1.25
N GLU A 81 9.93 -22.57 -2.10
CA GLU A 81 10.05 -23.68 -3.05
C GLU A 81 11.30 -24.55 -2.88
N GLU A 82 12.55 -24.07 -2.84
CA GLU A 82 13.70 -24.99 -2.69
C GLU A 82 14.90 -24.32 -1.97
N SER A 83 15.30 -24.87 -0.81
CA SER A 83 16.52 -24.56 -0.02
C SER A 83 16.70 -23.10 0.49
N ILE A 84 16.40 -22.89 1.78
CA ILE A 84 16.57 -21.59 2.49
C ILE A 84 18.00 -21.38 3.04
N ALA A 85 18.74 -22.46 3.33
CA ALA A 85 19.93 -22.41 4.18
C ALA A 85 21.16 -21.73 3.53
N ASP A 86 21.34 -21.87 2.22
CA ASP A 86 22.57 -21.41 1.53
C ASP A 86 22.43 -20.06 0.81
N LYS A 87 21.22 -19.53 0.67
CA LYS A 87 20.94 -18.34 -0.15
C LYS A 87 20.48 -17.11 0.60
N CYS A 88 20.11 -17.27 1.87
CA CYS A 88 19.44 -16.19 2.58
C CYS A 88 20.22 -15.68 3.77
N GLU A 89 20.88 -14.54 3.58
CA GLU A 89 21.51 -13.80 4.65
C GLU A 89 20.43 -13.04 5.45
N PHE A 90 20.48 -13.11 6.78
CA PHE A 90 19.57 -12.38 7.67
C PHE A 90 19.91 -10.88 7.68
N LYS A 91 19.48 -10.17 6.64
CA LYS A 91 19.59 -8.71 6.51
C LYS A 91 18.20 -8.08 6.46
N CYS A 92 18.06 -6.87 6.99
CA CYS A 92 16.83 -6.10 6.82
C CYS A 92 16.78 -5.51 5.40
N THR A 93 15.71 -5.79 4.67
CA THR A 93 15.43 -5.13 3.39
C THR A 93 14.28 -4.15 3.57
N GLN A 94 14.45 -2.91 3.11
CA GLN A 94 13.38 -1.92 3.08
C GLN A 94 12.45 -2.23 1.92
N VAL A 95 11.15 -2.38 2.21
CA VAL A 95 10.15 -2.80 1.23
C VAL A 95 8.93 -1.90 1.33
N CYS A 96 8.38 -1.56 0.18
CA CYS A 96 7.11 -0.87 0.06
C CYS A 96 6.11 -1.80 -0.63
N GLU A 97 5.10 -2.24 0.11
CA GLU A 97 4.11 -3.22 -0.32
C GLU A 97 2.84 -2.55 -0.85
N PHE A 98 2.23 -3.11 -1.90
CA PHE A 98 0.99 -2.60 -2.50
C PHE A 98 -0.12 -3.63 -2.46
N ILE A 99 -1.37 -3.16 -2.44
CA ILE A 99 -2.53 -4.04 -2.38
C ILE A 99 -2.70 -4.75 -3.74
N ARG A 100 -2.52 -6.08 -3.72
CA ARG A 100 -2.90 -6.95 -4.83
C ARG A 100 -4.33 -7.43 -4.64
N PHE A 101 -5.27 -6.93 -5.44
CA PHE A 101 -6.53 -7.64 -5.60
C PHE A 101 -6.25 -8.93 -6.36
N SER A 102 -6.40 -10.06 -5.67
CA SER A 102 -6.28 -11.38 -6.30
C SER A 102 -7.31 -11.48 -7.43
N ARG A 103 -6.84 -11.48 -8.69
CA ARG A 103 -7.61 -12.08 -9.77
C ARG A 103 -7.45 -13.59 -9.60
N LYS A 104 -8.51 -14.26 -9.17
CA LYS A 104 -8.65 -15.70 -9.35
C LYS A 104 -8.37 -16.07 -10.80
#